data_AF-A0A929CEP6-F1
#
_entry.id   AF-A0A929CEP6-F1
#
_cell.length_a   1.000
_cell.length_b   1.000
_cell.length_c   1.000
_cell.angle_alpha   90.00
_cell.angle_beta   90.00
_cell.angle_gamma   90.00
#
_symmetry.space_group_name_H-M   'P 1'
#
loop_
_entity.id
_entity.type
_entity.pdbx_description
1 polymer ?
#
loop_
_entity_poly.entity_id
_entity_poly.type
_entity_poly.pdbx_seq_one_letter_code
_entity_poly.pdbx_strand_id
1 'polypeptide(L)'
;AATDLHYRVRTDVDILSYKTTIDWTDKVSPTITEGIPRRSITVDWDLKEHAIEYCTWVTITTEFVLPRYNAIFYDDVHFTYPATYDPTIHELHKKPDLYWWLKTPVLMRADQIPNVTGGYVVASFDVINPVLSGNQQLVGEYRLIHQYSYDQDPEMHEFLLAGTEGYSVENLRFGHTYGYPSTMELWKFEDWMTVVEDTSYFLGEEPLNIQVDWEGKLPYPEGEVIPPEILKEIREQK
;
A
#
# COMPACT_ATOMS: atom_id res chain seq x y z
N ALA A 1 -0.58 -28.23 0.10
CA ALA A 1 0.31 -27.14 0.50
C ALA A 1 0.87 -26.49 -0.76
N ALA A 2 1.02 -25.17 -0.77
CA ALA A 2 1.70 -24.45 -1.83
C ALA A 2 3.21 -24.63 -1.67
N THR A 3 3.91 -24.91 -2.76
CA THR A 3 5.35 -25.15 -2.76
C THR A 3 6.13 -23.98 -3.32
N ASP A 4 5.44 -22.94 -3.77
CA ASP A 4 6.05 -21.75 -4.36
C ASP A 4 5.08 -20.56 -4.25
N LEU A 5 5.65 -19.36 -4.15
CA LEU A 5 4.95 -18.08 -4.18
C LEU A 5 5.63 -17.17 -5.20
N HIS A 6 4.83 -16.70 -6.15
CA HIS A 6 5.23 -15.76 -7.19
C HIS A 6 4.49 -14.43 -7.01
N TYR A 7 5.19 -13.32 -7.30
CA TYR A 7 4.56 -12.02 -7.50
C TYR A 7 5.48 -11.07 -8.25
N ARG A 8 4.89 -10.03 -8.83
CA ARG A 8 5.60 -8.89 -9.41
C ARG A 8 5.17 -7.60 -8.74
N VAL A 9 6.16 -6.78 -8.38
CA VAL A 9 5.93 -5.43 -7.84
C VAL A 9 6.62 -4.42 -8.74
N ARG A 10 5.90 -3.37 -9.14
CA ARG A 10 6.40 -2.34 -10.07
C ARG A 10 6.08 -0.94 -9.58
N THR A 11 6.73 0.03 -10.18
CA THR A 11 6.53 1.46 -9.92
C THR A 11 6.64 2.25 -11.22
N ASP A 12 6.21 3.51 -11.20
CA ASP A 12 6.26 4.43 -12.33
C ASP A 12 7.67 5.00 -12.59
N VAL A 13 8.59 4.84 -11.64
CA VAL A 13 9.97 5.36 -11.69
C VAL A 13 11.03 4.29 -11.44
N ASP A 14 12.30 4.64 -11.66
CA ASP A 14 13.42 3.73 -11.42
C ASP A 14 13.61 3.47 -9.92
N ILE A 15 13.78 2.20 -9.55
CA ILE A 15 13.98 1.73 -8.18
C ILE A 15 15.46 1.90 -7.81
N LEU A 16 15.74 2.73 -6.81
CA LEU A 16 17.11 2.96 -6.31
C LEU A 16 17.58 1.78 -5.45
N SER A 17 16.73 1.35 -4.53
CA SER A 17 16.91 0.13 -3.73
C SER A 17 15.57 -0.47 -3.35
N TYR A 18 15.57 -1.75 -3.04
CA TYR A 18 14.38 -2.43 -2.54
C TYR A 18 14.75 -3.46 -1.50
N LYS A 19 13.75 -3.84 -0.71
CA LYS A 19 13.77 -4.99 0.18
C LYS A 19 12.44 -5.72 0.05
N THR A 20 12.47 -7.04 0.02
CA THR A 20 11.26 -7.84 0.04
C THR A 20 11.40 -9.07 0.91
N THR A 21 10.32 -9.44 1.63
CA THR A 21 10.30 -10.54 2.60
C THR A 21 8.89 -11.16 2.69
N ILE A 22 8.81 -12.38 3.20
CA ILE A 22 7.56 -13.02 3.62
C ILE A 22 7.62 -13.38 5.11
N ASP A 23 6.48 -13.39 5.81
CA ASP A 23 6.35 -13.77 7.22
C ASP A 23 6.18 -15.29 7.44
N TRP A 24 6.81 -16.10 6.59
CA TRP A 24 6.62 -17.55 6.61
C TRP A 24 7.80 -18.32 7.21
N THR A 25 9.01 -18.08 6.69
CA THR A 25 10.23 -18.76 7.14
C THR A 25 11.45 -17.90 6.85
N ASP A 26 12.43 -17.93 7.74
CA ASP A 26 13.73 -17.27 7.59
C ASP A 26 14.76 -18.14 6.84
N LYS A 27 14.38 -19.39 6.51
CA LYS A 27 15.27 -20.39 5.90
C LYS A 27 15.31 -20.35 4.38
N VAL A 28 14.43 -19.58 3.75
CA VAL A 28 14.39 -19.43 2.30
C VAL A 28 14.63 -17.98 1.92
N SER A 29 15.25 -17.77 0.77
CA SER A 29 15.46 -16.46 0.16
C SER A 29 14.83 -16.45 -1.23
N PRO A 30 14.29 -15.31 -1.67
CA PRO A 30 13.67 -15.26 -2.97
C PRO A 30 14.72 -15.26 -4.08
N THR A 31 14.33 -15.77 -5.24
CA THR A 31 14.97 -15.42 -6.50
C THR A 31 14.31 -14.15 -7.01
N ILE A 32 15.10 -13.14 -7.36
CA ILE A 32 14.60 -11.84 -7.83
C ILE A 32 15.14 -11.54 -9.21
N THR A 33 14.24 -11.22 -10.13
CA THR A 33 14.57 -10.72 -11.46
C THR A 33 14.13 -9.26 -11.58
N GLU A 34 15.05 -8.40 -12.02
CA GLU A 34 14.79 -6.96 -12.17
C GLU A 34 14.39 -6.62 -13.61
N GLY A 35 13.44 -5.70 -13.78
CA GLY A 35 13.11 -5.13 -15.08
C GLY A 35 14.21 -4.23 -15.64
N ILE A 36 14.17 -3.96 -16.94
CA ILE A 36 15.05 -2.99 -17.61
C ILE A 36 14.17 -1.96 -18.36
N PRO A 37 14.11 -0.69 -17.92
CA PRO A 37 14.75 -0.10 -16.73
C PRO A 37 14.24 -0.72 -15.43
N ARG A 38 14.99 -0.53 -14.33
CA ARG A 38 14.73 -1.15 -13.01
C ARG A 38 13.49 -0.57 -12.34
N ARG A 39 12.31 -0.78 -12.92
CA ARG A 39 11.00 -0.30 -12.43
C ARG A 39 10.10 -1.42 -11.92
N SER A 40 10.62 -2.64 -11.92
CA SER A 40 9.92 -3.83 -11.50
C SER A 40 10.88 -4.83 -10.88
N ILE A 41 10.38 -5.56 -9.89
CA ILE A 41 10.97 -6.80 -9.42
C ILE A 41 9.94 -7.92 -9.61
N THR A 42 10.38 -9.03 -10.18
CA THR A 42 9.65 -10.30 -10.17
C THR A 42 10.31 -11.19 -9.13
N VAL A 43 9.50 -11.75 -8.23
CA VAL A 43 9.98 -12.43 -7.04
C VAL A 43 9.38 -13.83 -6.98
N ASP A 44 10.26 -14.81 -6.88
CA ASP A 44 9.94 -16.23 -6.80
C ASP A 44 10.48 -16.80 -5.49
N TRP A 45 9.61 -17.43 -4.69
CA TRP A 45 9.99 -18.11 -3.46
C TRP A 45 9.86 -19.63 -3.64
N ASP A 46 10.97 -20.37 -3.65
CA ASP A 46 10.93 -21.85 -3.59
C ASP A 46 10.67 -22.29 -2.15
N LEU A 47 9.47 -22.85 -1.92
CA LEU A 47 8.96 -23.25 -0.62
C LEU A 47 8.78 -24.78 -0.52
N LYS A 48 9.41 -25.59 -1.37
CA LYS A 48 9.22 -27.05 -1.35
C LYS A 48 9.51 -27.70 -0.01
N GLU A 49 10.56 -27.26 0.67
CA GLU A 49 10.95 -27.78 2.00
C GLU A 49 10.22 -27.08 3.16
N HIS A 50 9.51 -26.00 2.86
CA HIS A 50 8.78 -25.15 3.81
C HIS A 50 7.39 -24.79 3.25
N ALA A 51 6.65 -25.80 2.80
CA ALA A 51 5.42 -25.57 2.04
C ALA A 51 4.35 -24.88 2.88
N ILE A 52 3.59 -23.97 2.27
CA ILE A 52 2.51 -23.23 2.94
C ILE A 52 1.26 -24.10 2.97
N GLU A 53 0.72 -24.35 4.16
CA GLU A 53 -0.49 -25.15 4.31
C GLU A 53 -1.71 -24.45 3.70
N TYR A 54 -2.68 -25.24 3.25
CA TYR A 54 -3.90 -24.69 2.68
C TYR A 54 -4.68 -23.86 3.73
N CYS A 55 -5.35 -22.79 3.28
CA CYS A 55 -6.02 -21.82 4.15
C CYS A 55 -5.10 -21.10 5.15
N THR A 56 -3.83 -20.89 4.79
CA THR A 56 -2.88 -20.11 5.60
C THR A 56 -2.63 -18.75 4.96
N TRP A 57 -2.67 -17.70 5.77
CA TRP A 57 -2.30 -16.35 5.35
C TRP A 57 -0.79 -16.17 5.39
N VAL A 58 -0.26 -15.49 4.37
CA VAL A 58 1.14 -15.08 4.30
C VAL A 58 1.17 -13.59 3.94
N THR A 59 1.92 -12.84 4.71
CA THR A 59 2.20 -11.43 4.49
C THR A 59 3.43 -11.30 3.61
N ILE A 60 3.26 -10.58 2.50
CA ILE A 60 4.39 -10.14 1.68
C ILE A 60 4.68 -8.68 2.03
N THR A 61 5.93 -8.37 2.34
CA THR A 61 6.38 -6.99 2.56
C THR A 61 7.36 -6.62 1.46
N THR A 62 7.05 -5.55 0.72
CA THR A 62 7.96 -4.96 -0.28
C THR A 62 8.14 -3.48 0.02
N GLU A 63 9.40 -3.06 0.13
CA GLU A 63 9.81 -1.68 0.39
C GLU A 63 10.67 -1.19 -0.77
N PHE A 64 10.34 -0.01 -1.30
CA PHE A 64 11.10 0.66 -2.36
C PHE A 64 11.63 2.00 -1.89
N VAL A 65 12.87 2.30 -2.27
CA VAL A 65 13.44 3.65 -2.26
C VAL A 65 13.40 4.17 -3.69
N LEU A 66 12.63 5.22 -3.89
CA LEU A 66 12.35 5.82 -5.20
C LEU A 66 12.88 7.27 -5.25
N PRO A 67 13.29 7.78 -6.42
CA PRO A 67 13.83 9.14 -6.54
C PRO A 67 12.77 10.24 -6.35
N ARG A 68 11.55 9.98 -6.82
CA ARG A 68 10.36 10.84 -6.75
C ARG A 68 9.16 10.01 -7.23
N TYR A 69 7.94 10.39 -6.87
CA TYR A 69 6.72 9.64 -7.20
C TYR A 69 6.66 8.28 -6.49
N ASN A 70 5.48 7.68 -6.46
CA ASN A 70 5.17 6.61 -5.52
C ASN A 70 4.01 5.72 -5.98
N ALA A 71 3.81 5.60 -7.29
CA ALA A 71 2.89 4.60 -7.79
C ALA A 71 3.48 3.20 -7.52
N ILE A 72 2.65 2.33 -6.96
CA ILE A 72 2.96 0.93 -6.73
C ILE A 72 1.94 0.09 -7.48
N PHE A 73 2.44 -0.89 -8.22
CA PHE A 73 1.67 -1.91 -8.90
C PHE A 73 2.05 -3.25 -8.30
N TYR A 74 1.06 -4.03 -7.90
CA TYR A 74 1.21 -5.36 -7.37
C TYR A 74 0.41 -6.30 -8.26
N ASP A 75 1.09 -7.18 -8.99
CA ASP A 75 0.45 -8.01 -10.01
C ASP A 75 1.08 -9.40 -10.07
N ASP A 76 0.38 -10.33 -10.73
CA ASP A 76 0.78 -11.73 -10.88
C ASP A 76 1.02 -12.46 -9.54
N VAL A 77 0.24 -12.13 -8.51
CA VAL A 77 0.38 -12.77 -7.20
C VAL A 77 -0.31 -14.12 -7.19
N HIS A 78 0.47 -15.20 -7.05
CA HIS A 78 -0.09 -16.52 -6.99
C HIS A 78 0.79 -17.51 -6.24
N PHE A 79 0.14 -18.54 -5.70
CA PHE A 79 0.80 -19.72 -5.15
C PHE A 79 0.77 -20.83 -6.19
N THR A 80 1.88 -21.55 -6.32
CA THR A 80 1.91 -22.79 -7.10
C THR A 80 1.61 -23.98 -6.20
N TYR A 81 0.57 -24.73 -6.56
CA TYR A 81 0.19 -25.97 -5.90
C TYR A 81 0.65 -27.19 -6.74
N PRO A 82 0.89 -28.36 -6.13
CA PRO A 82 1.18 -29.58 -6.87
C PRO A 82 0.12 -29.90 -7.93
N ALA A 83 0.50 -30.51 -9.05
CA ALA A 83 -0.39 -30.81 -10.18
C ALA A 83 -1.61 -31.70 -9.84
N THR A 84 -1.63 -32.32 -8.67
CA THR A 84 -2.78 -33.08 -8.15
C THR A 84 -3.86 -32.20 -7.52
N TYR A 85 -3.62 -30.89 -7.42
CA TYR A 85 -4.55 -29.92 -6.86
C TYR A 85 -5.59 -29.49 -7.88
N ASP A 86 -6.83 -29.30 -7.42
CA ASP A 86 -7.96 -28.98 -8.31
C ASP A 86 -7.76 -27.59 -8.96
N PRO A 87 -7.70 -27.51 -10.31
CA PRO A 87 -7.49 -26.26 -11.02
C PRO A 87 -8.60 -25.23 -10.79
N THR A 88 -9.81 -25.67 -10.43
CA THR A 88 -10.91 -24.75 -10.10
C THR A 88 -10.63 -23.95 -8.83
N ILE A 89 -9.88 -24.52 -7.88
CA ILE A 89 -9.48 -23.82 -6.66
C ILE A 89 -8.46 -22.72 -6.98
N HIS A 90 -7.57 -22.96 -7.95
CA HIS A 90 -6.57 -21.96 -8.36
C HIS A 90 -7.23 -20.71 -8.95
N GLU A 91 -8.17 -20.89 -9.89
CA GLU A 91 -8.93 -19.78 -10.49
C GLU A 91 -9.79 -19.03 -9.47
N LEU A 92 -10.43 -19.74 -8.54
CA LEU A 92 -11.25 -19.12 -7.49
C LEU A 92 -10.45 -18.26 -6.52
N HIS A 93 -9.16 -18.57 -6.32
CA HIS A 93 -8.30 -17.88 -5.36
C HIS A 93 -7.21 -17.02 -6.02
N LYS A 94 -7.34 -16.74 -7.32
CA LYS A 94 -6.49 -15.79 -8.02
C LYS A 94 -6.51 -14.46 -7.28
N LYS A 95 -5.35 -13.83 -7.11
CA LYS A 95 -5.28 -12.49 -6.54
C LYS A 95 -5.45 -11.46 -7.66
N PRO A 96 -6.15 -10.34 -7.40
CA PRO A 96 -6.24 -9.28 -8.39
C PRO A 96 -4.89 -8.59 -8.54
N ASP A 97 -4.64 -8.10 -9.74
CA ASP A 97 -3.67 -7.05 -9.95
C ASP A 97 -4.21 -5.78 -9.31
N LEU A 98 -3.37 -5.08 -8.56
CA LEU A 98 -3.70 -3.84 -7.88
C LEU A 98 -2.69 -2.75 -8.21
N TYR A 99 -3.19 -1.53 -8.23
CA TYR A 99 -2.41 -0.34 -8.48
C TYR A 99 -2.88 0.76 -7.55
N TRP A 100 -1.93 1.41 -6.87
CA TRP A 100 -2.23 2.60 -6.11
C TRP A 100 -1.11 3.64 -6.20
N TRP A 101 -1.46 4.89 -5.94
CA TRP A 101 -0.50 5.94 -5.64
C TRP A 101 -1.08 6.89 -4.60
N LEU A 102 -0.20 7.60 -3.91
CA LEU A 102 -0.56 8.54 -2.85
C LEU A 102 0.17 9.86 -3.06
N LYS A 103 -0.51 10.89 -3.51
CA LYS A 103 0.10 12.20 -3.71
C LYS A 103 -0.01 13.02 -2.44
N THR A 104 1.08 13.68 -2.09
CA THR A 104 1.06 14.83 -1.18
C THR A 104 1.44 16.08 -1.98
N PRO A 105 0.58 17.11 -2.06
CA PRO A 105 0.84 18.30 -2.85
C PRO A 105 2.01 19.08 -2.25
N VAL A 106 2.75 19.80 -3.09
CA VAL A 106 3.87 20.64 -2.67
C VAL A 106 3.31 21.94 -2.06
N LEU A 107 3.87 22.36 -0.93
CA LEU A 107 3.59 23.67 -0.34
C LEU A 107 4.42 24.75 -1.03
N MET A 108 3.74 25.78 -1.53
CA MET A 108 4.44 26.96 -2.05
C MET A 108 5.11 27.70 -0.89
N ARG A 109 6.40 28.01 -1.05
CA ARG A 109 7.23 28.68 -0.03
C ARG A 109 7.31 27.92 1.30
N ALA A 110 7.39 26.59 1.25
CA ALA A 110 7.54 25.75 2.44
C ALA A 110 8.68 26.19 3.37
N ASP A 111 9.76 26.77 2.82
CA ASP A 111 10.89 27.36 3.55
C ASP A 111 10.50 28.54 4.46
N GLN A 112 9.33 29.15 4.24
CA GLN A 112 8.80 30.27 5.01
C GLN A 112 7.74 29.83 6.03
N ILE A 113 7.38 28.55 6.04
CA ILE A 113 6.37 27.99 6.93
C ILE A 113 7.10 27.35 8.10
N PRO A 114 7.10 27.97 9.30
CA PRO A 114 7.80 27.40 10.44
C PRO A 114 7.18 26.05 10.83
N ASN A 115 8.05 25.11 11.23
CA ASN A 115 7.65 23.79 11.73
C ASN A 115 6.90 22.89 10.73
N VAL A 116 6.98 23.13 9.41
CA VAL A 116 6.61 22.09 8.45
C VAL A 116 7.59 20.94 8.58
N THR A 117 7.06 19.75 8.80
CA THR A 117 7.81 18.51 8.95
C THR A 117 7.39 17.53 7.88
N GLY A 118 8.31 16.64 7.51
CA GLY A 118 7.92 15.41 6.84
C GLY A 118 7.20 14.46 7.80
N GLY A 119 6.65 13.40 7.23
CA GLY A 119 5.95 12.36 7.97
C GLY A 119 5.55 11.24 7.03
N TYR A 120 4.64 10.39 7.52
CA TYR A 120 4.16 9.24 6.79
C TYR A 120 2.64 9.16 6.82
N VAL A 121 2.06 8.93 5.66
CA VAL A 121 0.67 8.51 5.52
C VAL A 121 0.63 6.99 5.58
N VAL A 122 -0.19 6.47 6.49
CA VAL A 122 -0.52 5.05 6.59
C VAL A 122 -1.89 4.85 5.97
N ALA A 123 -2.05 3.84 5.11
CA ALA A 123 -3.36 3.45 4.62
C ALA A 123 -3.59 1.95 4.73
N SER A 124 -4.86 1.59 4.80
CA SER A 124 -5.35 0.22 4.93
C SER A 124 -6.55 0.03 4.02
N PHE A 125 -6.65 -1.14 3.40
CA PHE A 125 -7.86 -1.59 2.73
C PHE A 125 -7.87 -3.12 2.61
N ASP A 126 -9.07 -3.66 2.46
CA ASP A 126 -9.29 -5.09 2.27
C ASP A 126 -9.80 -5.32 0.85
N VAL A 127 -9.43 -6.46 0.28
CA VAL A 127 -9.82 -6.86 -1.09
C VAL A 127 -10.71 -8.08 -1.01
N ILE A 128 -11.87 -7.92 -1.64
CA ILE A 128 -12.97 -8.86 -1.57
C ILE A 128 -13.21 -9.47 -2.97
N ASN A 129 -13.36 -10.79 -3.02
CA ASN A 129 -13.88 -11.49 -4.18
C ASN A 129 -15.38 -11.78 -3.95
N PRO A 130 -16.29 -11.04 -4.61
CA PRO A 130 -17.73 -11.15 -4.39
C PRO A 130 -18.33 -12.47 -4.88
N VAL A 131 -17.60 -13.25 -5.70
CA VAL A 131 -18.04 -14.57 -6.18
C VAL A 131 -17.86 -15.65 -5.11
N LEU A 132 -16.95 -15.43 -4.15
CA LEU A 132 -16.74 -16.33 -3.01
C LEU A 132 -17.80 -16.10 -1.93
N SER A 133 -17.90 -17.03 -0.97
CA SER A 133 -18.91 -16.98 0.08
C SER A 133 -18.30 -17.07 1.48
N GLY A 134 -18.94 -16.42 2.45
CA GLY A 134 -18.50 -16.39 3.84
C GLY A 134 -17.07 -15.84 3.98
N ASN A 135 -16.27 -16.44 4.85
CA ASN A 135 -14.92 -15.96 5.16
C ASN A 135 -13.92 -16.08 4.00
N GLN A 136 -14.29 -16.73 2.89
CA GLN A 136 -13.44 -16.83 1.70
C GLN A 136 -13.52 -15.58 0.82
N GLN A 137 -14.47 -14.68 1.07
CA GLN A 137 -14.62 -13.42 0.33
C GLN A 137 -13.39 -12.53 0.49
N LEU A 138 -12.79 -12.49 1.68
CA LEU A 138 -11.54 -11.75 1.90
C LEU A 138 -10.38 -12.46 1.23
N VAL A 139 -9.84 -11.86 0.16
CA VAL A 139 -8.71 -12.42 -0.59
C VAL A 139 -7.41 -11.66 -0.35
N GLY A 140 -7.43 -10.50 0.29
CA GLY A 140 -6.20 -9.78 0.64
C GLY A 140 -6.46 -8.67 1.65
N GLU A 141 -5.54 -8.48 2.59
CA GLU A 141 -5.48 -7.31 3.44
C GLU A 141 -4.24 -6.52 3.06
N TYR A 142 -4.39 -5.21 2.87
CA TYR A 142 -3.30 -4.35 2.44
C TYR A 142 -3.03 -3.30 3.50
N ARG A 143 -1.75 -3.07 3.77
CA ARG A 143 -1.23 -1.96 4.55
C ARG A 143 -0.13 -1.30 3.75
N LEU A 144 -0.18 0.01 3.65
CA LEU A 144 0.81 0.80 2.91
C LEU A 144 1.30 1.95 3.76
N ILE A 145 2.51 2.39 3.45
CA ILE A 145 3.12 3.57 4.01
C ILE A 145 3.69 4.43 2.89
N HIS A 146 3.43 5.73 2.96
CA HIS A 146 3.98 6.72 2.05
C HIS A 146 4.65 7.85 2.82
N GLN A 147 5.92 8.11 2.51
CA GLN A 147 6.65 9.24 3.06
C GLN A 147 6.35 10.52 2.28
N TYR A 148 6.06 11.61 3.01
CA TYR A 148 6.09 12.96 2.46
C TYR A 148 7.18 13.79 3.16
N SER A 149 7.70 14.77 2.43
CA SER A 149 8.81 15.63 2.83
C SER A 149 8.32 16.97 3.41
N TYR A 150 9.23 17.73 4.02
CA TYR A 150 8.97 19.02 4.66
C TYR A 150 8.53 20.13 3.69
N ASP A 151 8.56 19.88 2.39
CA ASP A 151 8.10 20.80 1.34
C ASP A 151 6.71 20.42 0.80
N GLN A 152 6.01 19.48 1.44
CA GLN A 152 4.70 18.99 1.05
C GLN A 152 3.65 19.26 2.14
N ASP A 153 2.38 19.37 1.76
CA ASP A 153 1.28 19.67 2.69
C ASP A 153 1.03 18.45 3.59
N PRO A 154 1.34 18.52 4.89
CA PRO A 154 1.22 17.36 5.76
C PRO A 154 -0.23 16.91 5.98
N GLU A 155 -1.22 17.77 5.70
CA GLU A 155 -2.63 17.51 5.98
C GLU A 155 -3.47 17.20 4.75
N MET A 156 -2.90 17.29 3.55
CA MET A 156 -3.64 17.10 2.29
C MET A 156 -3.02 15.99 1.47
N HIS A 157 -3.80 14.96 1.13
CA HIS A 157 -3.33 13.87 0.27
C HIS A 157 -4.39 13.44 -0.75
N GLU A 158 -3.94 12.89 -1.86
CA GLU A 158 -4.77 12.26 -2.87
C GLU A 158 -4.36 10.79 -2.97
N PHE A 159 -5.28 9.88 -2.67
CA PHE A 159 -5.08 8.45 -2.84
C PHE A 159 -5.89 7.97 -4.03
N LEU A 160 -5.27 7.18 -4.90
CA LEU A 160 -5.97 6.54 -5.99
C LEU A 160 -5.70 5.04 -5.96
N LEU A 161 -6.73 4.25 -6.21
CA LEU A 161 -6.68 2.80 -6.26
C LEU A 161 -7.41 2.27 -7.50
N ALA A 162 -6.78 1.35 -8.21
CA ALA A 162 -7.38 0.61 -9.30
C ALA A 162 -6.92 -0.86 -9.24
N GLY A 163 -7.56 -1.73 -10.02
CA GLY A 163 -7.19 -3.13 -10.07
C GLY A 163 -8.04 -3.95 -11.01
N THR A 164 -7.89 -5.27 -10.91
CA THR A 164 -8.64 -6.22 -11.73
C THR A 164 -10.15 -6.10 -11.50
N GLU A 165 -10.91 -6.03 -12.59
CA GLU A 165 -12.37 -6.04 -12.57
C GLU A 165 -12.93 -7.29 -11.86
N GLY A 166 -14.04 -7.12 -11.15
CA GLY A 166 -14.76 -8.21 -10.49
C GLY A 166 -14.37 -8.45 -9.04
N TYR A 167 -13.43 -7.66 -8.51
CA TYR A 167 -13.12 -7.58 -7.08
C TYR A 167 -13.71 -6.29 -6.50
N SER A 168 -13.92 -6.25 -5.19
CA SER A 168 -14.22 -5.01 -4.48
C SER A 168 -13.22 -4.69 -3.39
N VAL A 169 -13.18 -3.43 -2.99
CA VAL A 169 -12.34 -2.92 -1.91
C VAL A 169 -13.22 -2.41 -0.79
N GLU A 170 -12.87 -2.77 0.44
CA GLU A 170 -13.59 -2.40 1.67
C GLU A 170 -12.59 -1.92 2.75
N ASN A 171 -13.13 -1.44 3.88
CA ASN A 171 -12.36 -1.04 5.07
C ASN A 171 -11.22 -0.05 4.78
N LEU A 172 -11.49 0.89 3.88
CA LEU A 172 -10.49 1.84 3.44
C LEU A 172 -10.27 2.94 4.49
N ARG A 173 -9.05 3.04 5.00
CA ARG A 173 -8.69 3.92 6.13
C ARG A 173 -7.34 4.59 5.89
N PHE A 174 -7.20 5.80 6.43
CA PHE A 174 -5.96 6.57 6.41
C PHE A 174 -5.63 7.13 7.79
N GLY A 175 -4.35 7.13 8.11
CA GLY A 175 -3.81 7.74 9.32
C GLY A 175 -2.41 8.26 9.09
N HIS A 176 -1.80 8.78 10.16
CA HIS A 176 -0.55 9.50 10.09
C HIS A 176 0.43 9.02 11.16
N THR A 177 1.73 9.05 10.84
CA THR A 177 2.81 8.90 11.83
C THR A 177 4.02 9.75 11.46
N TYR A 178 4.71 10.33 12.45
CA TYR A 178 5.99 11.02 12.24
C TYR A 178 7.20 10.07 12.21
N GLY A 179 7.09 8.91 12.88
CA GLY A 179 8.13 7.88 12.88
C GLY A 179 7.84 6.81 11.85
N TYR A 180 8.89 6.31 11.17
CA TYR A 180 8.77 5.17 10.28
C TYR A 180 8.39 3.92 11.10
N PRO A 181 7.17 3.38 10.97
CA PRO A 181 6.73 2.22 11.71
C PRO A 181 7.42 0.96 11.17
N SER A 182 7.74 0.05 12.08
CA SER A 182 8.05 -1.33 11.74
C SER A 182 6.84 -2.02 11.08
N THR A 183 7.09 -3.15 10.39
CA THR A 183 6.00 -3.97 9.82
C THR A 183 4.94 -4.34 10.85
N MET A 184 5.34 -4.69 12.08
CA MET A 184 4.40 -5.02 13.15
C MET A 184 3.56 -3.82 13.58
N GLU A 185 4.16 -2.64 13.70
CA GLU A 185 3.43 -1.39 14.03
C GLU A 185 2.47 -1.01 12.92
N LEU A 186 2.86 -1.20 11.66
CA LEU A 186 2.00 -0.95 10.50
C LEU A 186 0.73 -1.82 10.52
N TRP A 187 0.85 -3.11 10.87
CA TRP A 187 -0.29 -4.02 10.98
C TRP A 187 -1.16 -3.77 12.21
N LYS A 188 -0.58 -3.24 13.29
CA LYS A 188 -1.29 -2.88 14.53
C LYS A 188 -1.73 -1.41 14.57
N PHE A 189 -1.63 -0.70 13.46
CA PHE A 189 -1.96 0.72 13.42
C PHE A 189 -3.46 0.92 13.69
N GLU A 190 -3.79 1.76 14.68
CA GLU A 190 -5.17 2.03 15.11
C GLU A 190 -5.52 3.53 15.09
N ASP A 191 -4.53 4.42 14.94
CA ASP A 191 -4.70 5.88 14.95
C ASP A 191 -5.22 6.41 13.59
N TRP A 192 -6.35 5.86 13.15
CA TRP A 192 -7.00 6.24 11.89
C TRP A 192 -7.64 7.63 12.00
N MET A 193 -7.27 8.51 11.08
CA MET A 193 -7.78 9.89 11.01
C MET A 193 -8.93 10.04 9.99
N THR A 194 -8.93 9.18 8.96
CA THR A 194 -9.99 9.12 7.95
C THR A 194 -10.43 7.66 7.81
N VAL A 195 -11.73 7.41 7.96
CA VAL A 195 -12.38 6.13 7.65
C VAL A 195 -13.38 6.41 6.55
N VAL A 196 -13.27 5.72 5.42
CA VAL A 196 -14.23 5.87 4.32
C VAL A 196 -15.45 5.01 4.64
N GLU A 197 -16.55 5.66 5.01
CA GLU A 197 -17.82 5.00 5.34
C GLU A 197 -18.51 4.43 4.09
N ASP A 198 -19.21 3.30 4.24
CA ASP A 198 -20.16 2.73 3.25
C ASP A 198 -19.64 2.46 1.82
N THR A 199 -18.37 2.13 1.63
CA THR A 199 -17.85 1.85 0.28
C THR A 199 -17.25 0.45 0.15
N SER A 200 -18.09 -0.51 -0.24
CA SER A 200 -17.61 -1.56 -1.14
C SER A 200 -17.42 -0.93 -2.51
N TYR A 201 -16.18 -0.63 -2.88
CA TYR A 201 -15.83 -0.10 -4.19
C TYR A 201 -15.53 -1.25 -5.14
N PHE A 202 -16.29 -1.42 -6.22
CA PHE A 202 -15.95 -2.41 -7.25
C PHE A 202 -14.78 -1.91 -8.09
N LEU A 203 -13.71 -2.70 -8.13
CA LEU A 203 -12.59 -2.48 -9.05
C LEU A 203 -13.06 -2.69 -10.49
N GLY A 204 -12.56 -1.86 -11.41
CA GLY A 204 -12.98 -1.82 -12.80
C GLY A 204 -12.21 -0.75 -13.59
N GLU A 205 -12.83 -0.22 -14.65
CA GLU A 205 -12.19 0.73 -15.56
C GLU A 205 -11.88 2.08 -14.91
N GLU A 206 -12.77 2.56 -14.03
CA GLU A 206 -12.55 3.80 -13.30
C GLU A 206 -11.74 3.54 -12.03
N PRO A 207 -10.69 4.35 -11.77
CA PRO A 207 -9.96 4.27 -10.51
C PRO A 207 -10.74 4.98 -9.38
N LEU A 208 -10.72 4.39 -8.19
CA LEU A 208 -11.18 5.05 -6.97
C LEU A 208 -10.21 6.19 -6.64
N ASN A 209 -10.71 7.42 -6.46
CA ASN A 209 -9.93 8.57 -6.01
C ASN A 209 -10.51 9.10 -4.69
N ILE A 210 -9.67 9.23 -3.68
CA ILE A 210 -10.02 9.72 -2.36
C ILE A 210 -9.12 10.89 -2.01
N GLN A 211 -9.74 12.00 -1.65
CA GLN A 211 -9.06 13.13 -1.03
C GLN A 211 -9.02 12.89 0.49
N VAL A 212 -7.84 12.96 1.06
CA VAL A 212 -7.58 12.86 2.49
C VAL A 212 -7.27 14.25 3.00
N ASP A 213 -8.17 14.79 3.82
CA ASP A 213 -8.07 16.14 4.37
C ASP A 213 -8.06 16.08 5.91
N TRP A 214 -6.92 16.47 6.46
CA TRP A 214 -6.64 16.52 7.89
C TRP A 214 -6.45 17.95 8.38
N GLU A 215 -7.05 18.94 7.72
CA GLU A 215 -6.91 20.35 8.09
C GLU A 215 -7.11 20.58 9.60
N GLY A 216 -6.05 21.04 10.27
CA GLY A 216 -6.03 21.33 11.71
C GLY A 216 -6.13 20.11 12.63
N LYS A 217 -5.97 18.89 12.12
CA LYS A 217 -6.08 17.63 12.88
C LYS A 217 -4.73 17.02 13.23
N LEU A 218 -3.65 17.41 12.56
CA LEU A 218 -2.35 16.80 12.82
C LEU A 218 -1.77 17.22 14.18
N PRO A 219 -1.26 16.27 14.98
CA PRO A 219 -0.65 16.57 16.26
C PRO A 219 0.80 17.03 16.06
N TYR A 220 1.00 18.24 15.54
CA TYR A 220 2.34 18.79 15.37
C TYR A 220 3.14 18.72 16.68
N PRO A 221 4.43 18.35 16.63
CA PRO A 221 5.31 18.44 17.80
C PRO A 221 5.24 19.85 18.40
N GLU A 222 5.33 19.98 19.73
CA GLU A 222 5.35 21.29 20.38
C GLU A 222 6.44 22.19 19.76
N GLY A 223 6.01 23.31 19.17
CA GLY A 223 6.82 24.27 18.43
C GLY A 223 6.04 25.58 18.24
N GLU A 224 6.62 26.57 17.55
CA GLU A 224 5.89 27.81 17.21
C GLU A 224 4.66 27.48 16.33
N VAL A 225 3.47 27.55 16.92
CA VAL A 225 2.20 27.23 16.24
C VAL A 225 1.89 28.31 15.22
N ILE A 226 1.71 27.92 13.95
CA ILE A 226 1.19 28.83 12.92
C ILE A 226 -0.31 29.03 13.17
N PRO A 227 -0.79 30.29 13.26
CA PRO A 227 -2.22 30.57 13.28
C PRO A 227 -2.92 29.95 12.06
N PRO A 228 -4.03 29.22 12.22
CA PRO A 228 -4.76 28.57 11.13
C PRO A 228 -5.04 29.47 9.92
N GLU A 229 -5.18 30.78 10.15
CA GLU A 229 -5.43 31.78 9.11
C GLU A 229 -4.26 31.92 8.11
N ILE A 230 -3.02 31.78 8.58
CA ILE A 230 -1.82 31.88 7.73
C ILE A 230 -1.69 30.63 6.85
N LEU A 231 -1.96 29.45 7.41
CA LEU A 231 -2.00 28.17 6.66
C LEU A 231 -3.01 28.23 5.52
N LYS A 232 -4.21 28.76 5.80
CA LYS A 232 -5.25 28.96 4.80
C LYS A 232 -4.84 29.94 3.71
N GLU A 233 -4.25 31.09 4.05
CA GLU A 233 -3.75 32.06 3.07
C GLU A 233 -2.68 31.47 2.15
N ILE A 234 -1.80 30.60 2.68
CA ILE A 234 -0.78 29.92 1.89
C ILE A 234 -1.42 28.90 0.92
N ARG A 235 -2.42 28.14 1.37
CA ARG A 235 -3.15 27.17 0.54
C ARG A 235 -3.95 27.83 -0.59
N GLU A 236 -4.47 29.04 -0.36
CA GLU A 236 -5.35 29.74 -1.30
C GLU A 236 -4.62 30.63 -2.32
N GLN A 237 -3.33 30.93 -2.13
CA GLN A 237 -2.53 31.70 -3.09
C GLN A 237 -2.06 30.82 -4.27
N LYS A 238 -2.87 30.79 -5.34
CA LYS A 238 -2.55 30.20 -6.65
C LYS A 238 -1.54 31.02 -7.46
#